data_AF-A0AA37W0Q0-F1
#
_entry.id   AF-A0AA37W0Q0-F1
#
_cell.length_a   1.000
_cell.length_b   1.000
_cell.length_c   1.000
_cell.angle_alpha   90.00
_cell.angle_beta   90.00
_cell.angle_gamma   90.00
#
_symmetry.space_group_name_H-M   'P 1'
#
loop_
_entity.id
_entity.type
_entity.pdbx_description
1 polymer ?
#
loop_
_entity_poly.entity_id
_entity_poly.type
_entity_poly.pdbx_seq_one_letter_code
_entity_poly.pdbx_strand_id
1 'polypeptide(L)'
;MNGVKVEINVILRNVRTAQRRHRALYLKANERRQLKIREYCAMMIYQLDNDDDFQPEERGWNFPLPQNHEADYQRIIDQLTDASVIGDSAVLNEAELEALILDNWPWSREFRNTLRFYNMTEDSPCEPA
;
A
#
# COMPACT_ATOMS: atom_id res chain seq x y z
N MET A 1 26.51 2.72 -18.18
CA MET A 1 25.17 2.64 -17.56
C MET A 1 24.21 2.16 -18.64
N ASN A 2 23.59 1.00 -18.45
CA ASN A 2 22.53 0.52 -19.33
C ASN A 2 21.22 1.12 -18.79
N GLY A 3 20.58 1.98 -19.58
CA GLY A 3 19.30 2.59 -19.24
C GLY A 3 18.28 2.31 -20.32
N VAL A 4 17.02 2.21 -19.95
CA VAL A 4 15.92 2.02 -20.88
C VAL A 4 15.28 3.38 -21.14
N LYS A 5 15.23 3.78 -22.41
CA LYS A 5 14.53 5.00 -22.82
C LYS A 5 13.02 4.72 -22.82
N VAL A 6 12.27 5.47 -22.03
CA VAL A 6 10.82 5.33 -21.90
C VAL A 6 10.16 6.70 -22.07
N GLU A 7 9.00 6.73 -22.72
CA GLU A 7 8.21 7.96 -22.86
C GLU A 7 7.67 8.41 -21.50
N ILE A 8 7.82 9.69 -21.18
CA ILE A 8 7.38 10.25 -19.89
C ILE A 8 5.87 10.06 -19.70
N ASN A 9 5.08 10.19 -20.76
CA ASN A 9 3.64 9.97 -20.72
C ASN A 9 3.25 8.53 -20.35
N VAL A 10 4.07 7.54 -20.70
CA VAL A 10 3.87 6.15 -20.29
C VAL A 10 4.17 6.00 -18.80
N ILE A 11 5.29 6.57 -18.33
CA ILE A 11 5.65 6.54 -16.90
C ILE A 11 4.56 7.21 -16.06
N LEU A 12 4.14 8.43 -16.43
CA LEU A 12 3.08 9.17 -15.73
C LEU A 12 1.77 8.38 -15.64
N ARG A 13 1.38 7.70 -16.71
CA ARG A 13 0.17 6.87 -16.74
C ARG A 13 0.28 5.69 -15.77
N ASN A 14 1.43 5.02 -15.75
CA ASN A 14 1.68 3.89 -14.86
C ASN A 14 1.68 4.33 -13.39
N VAL A 15 2.44 5.38 -13.04
CA VAL A 15 2.54 5.91 -11.68
C VAL A 15 1.18 6.38 -11.15
N ARG A 16 0.36 7.08 -11.97
CA ARG A 16 -1.01 7.47 -11.59
C ARG A 16 -1.93 6.28 -11.37
N THR A 17 -1.77 5.23 -12.16
CA THR A 17 -2.57 4.00 -12.02
C THR A 17 -2.19 3.26 -10.74
N ALA A 18 -0.89 3.13 -10.47
CA ALA A 18 -0.37 2.57 -9.24
C ALA A 18 -0.80 3.37 -8.00
N GLN A 19 -0.74 4.71 -8.04
CA GLN A 19 -1.21 5.58 -6.94
C GLN A 19 -2.68 5.32 -6.59
N ARG A 20 -3.56 5.22 -7.61
CA ARG A 20 -4.98 4.91 -7.40
C ARG A 20 -5.19 3.53 -6.81
N ARG A 21 -4.44 2.52 -7.28
CA ARG A 21 -4.48 1.16 -6.73
C ARG A 21 -4.03 1.15 -5.27
N HIS A 22 -2.90 1.80 -4.97
CA HIS A 22 -2.37 1.93 -3.62
C HIS A 22 -3.39 2.57 -2.67
N ARG A 23 -3.99 3.70 -3.07
CA ARG A 23 -5.03 4.37 -2.28
C ARG A 23 -6.19 3.44 -1.95
N ALA A 24 -6.71 2.73 -2.94
CA ALA A 24 -7.84 1.82 -2.74
C ALA A 24 -7.48 0.65 -1.81
N LEU A 25 -6.31 0.05 -1.99
CA LEU A 25 -5.80 -1.01 -1.10
C LEU A 25 -5.57 -0.50 0.32
N TYR A 26 -4.99 0.69 0.48
CA TYR A 26 -4.75 1.33 1.77
C TYR A 26 -6.06 1.56 2.54
N LEU A 27 -7.07 2.15 1.90
CA LEU A 27 -8.37 2.40 2.53
C LEU A 27 -9.02 1.09 2.98
N LYS A 28 -9.09 0.09 2.09
CA LYS A 28 -9.66 -1.22 2.39
C LYS A 28 -8.90 -1.96 3.49
N ALA A 29 -7.57 -1.87 3.50
CA ALA A 29 -6.74 -2.46 4.56
C ALA A 29 -7.02 -1.78 5.92
N ASN A 30 -7.22 -0.47 5.93
CA ASN A 30 -7.56 0.26 7.14
C ASN A 30 -8.95 -0.10 7.67
N GLU A 31 -9.94 -0.28 6.79
CA GLU A 31 -11.27 -0.77 7.14
C GLU A 31 -11.20 -2.18 7.74
N ARG A 32 -10.49 -3.11 7.09
CA ARG A 32 -10.29 -4.48 7.59
C ARG A 32 -9.56 -4.49 8.93
N ARG A 33 -8.60 -3.59 9.13
CA ARG A 33 -7.94 -3.41 10.42
C ARG A 33 -8.93 -3.02 11.50
N GLN A 34 -9.76 -2.01 11.25
CA GLN A 34 -10.76 -1.56 12.21
C GLN A 34 -11.77 -2.67 12.55
N LEU A 35 -12.21 -3.44 11.54
CA LEU A 35 -13.10 -4.58 11.74
C LEU A 35 -12.45 -5.64 12.64
N LYS A 36 -11.22 -6.08 12.33
CA LYS A 36 -10.50 -7.07 13.14
C LYS A 36 -10.29 -6.60 14.59
N ILE A 37 -9.99 -5.33 14.80
CA ILE A 37 -9.86 -4.76 16.16
C ILE A 37 -11.20 -4.87 16.90
N ARG A 38 -12.32 -4.51 16.26
CA ARG A 38 -13.65 -4.59 16.88
C ARG A 38 -14.04 -6.03 17.20
N GLU A 39 -13.84 -6.96 16.26
CA GLU A 39 -14.09 -8.39 16.47
C GLU A 39 -13.27 -8.94 17.64
N TYR A 40 -12.00 -8.58 17.70
CA TYR A 40 -11.12 -8.97 18.79
C TYR A 40 -11.59 -8.40 20.13
N CYS A 41 -11.88 -7.10 20.21
CA CYS A 41 -12.39 -6.49 21.44
C CYS A 41 -13.72 -7.13 21.90
N ALA A 42 -14.63 -7.43 20.96
CA ALA A 42 -15.89 -8.09 21.28
C ALA A 42 -15.69 -9.50 21.85
N MET A 43 -14.76 -10.27 21.27
CA MET A 43 -14.37 -11.59 21.78
C MET A 43 -13.77 -11.48 23.20
N MET A 44 -12.89 -10.51 23.44
CA MET A 44 -12.26 -10.29 24.74
C MET A 44 -13.27 -9.91 25.82
N ILE A 45 -14.22 -9.03 25.51
CA ILE A 45 -15.31 -8.66 26.42
C ILE A 45 -16.16 -9.89 26.73
N TYR A 46 -16.54 -10.66 25.70
CA TYR A 46 -17.29 -11.89 25.90
C TYR A 46 -16.58 -12.88 26.83
N GLN A 47 -15.27 -13.07 26.66
CA GLN A 47 -14.48 -13.95 27.55
C GLN A 47 -14.45 -13.41 28.97
N LEU A 48 -14.22 -12.11 29.15
CA LEU A 48 -14.23 -11.47 30.47
C LEU A 48 -15.57 -11.62 31.20
N ASP A 49 -16.69 -11.57 30.47
CA ASP A 49 -18.03 -11.69 31.05
C ASP A 49 -18.45 -13.14 31.36
N ASN A 50 -17.75 -14.15 30.81
CA ASN A 50 -18.20 -15.56 30.85
C ASN A 50 -17.15 -16.55 31.38
N ASP A 51 -15.93 -16.11 31.67
CA ASP A 51 -14.85 -16.95 32.20
C ASP A 51 -14.17 -16.21 33.37
N ASP A 52 -14.49 -16.65 34.60
CA ASP A 52 -14.01 -16.02 35.85
C ASP A 52 -12.48 -16.09 36.00
N ASP A 53 -11.82 -17.04 35.32
CA ASP A 53 -10.37 -17.22 35.35
C ASP A 53 -9.67 -16.56 34.15
N PHE A 54 -10.41 -15.90 33.26
CA PHE A 54 -9.86 -15.29 32.07
C PHE A 54 -8.83 -14.20 32.38
N GLN A 55 -7.66 -14.31 31.76
CA GLN A 55 -6.61 -13.30 31.78
C GLN A 55 -6.21 -12.96 30.34
N PRO A 56 -6.24 -11.67 29.94
CA PRO A 56 -5.75 -11.26 28.64
C PRO A 56 -4.26 -11.62 28.49
N GLU A 57 -3.89 -12.42 27.49
CA GLU A 57 -2.48 -12.69 27.22
C GLU A 57 -1.72 -11.39 26.88
N GLU A 58 -0.61 -11.11 27.57
CA GLU A 58 0.21 -9.91 27.38
C GLU A 58 0.87 -9.82 25.98
N ARG A 59 0.87 -10.90 25.19
CA ARG A 59 1.64 -11.01 23.96
C ARG A 59 0.77 -11.49 22.80
N GLY A 60 0.12 -10.57 22.09
CA GLY A 60 -0.57 -10.97 20.85
C GLY A 60 -1.26 -9.87 20.05
N TRP A 61 -1.39 -8.66 20.59
CA TRP A 61 -2.21 -7.61 19.98
C TRP A 61 -1.44 -6.85 18.91
N ASN A 62 -1.08 -7.52 17.82
CA ASN A 62 -0.45 -6.86 16.70
C ASN A 62 -1.49 -6.56 15.62
N PHE A 63 -1.87 -5.29 15.46
CA PHE A 63 -2.72 -4.83 14.35
C PHE A 63 -1.92 -3.85 13.48
N PRO A 64 -0.99 -4.34 12.64
CA PRO A 64 -0.02 -3.52 11.91
C PRO A 64 -0.73 -2.44 11.11
N LEU A 65 -0.31 -1.18 11.27
CA LEU A 65 -0.96 -0.06 10.61
C LEU A 65 -0.59 -0.05 9.11
N PRO A 66 -1.56 -0.06 8.18
CA PRO A 66 -1.28 0.18 6.77
C PRO A 66 -0.65 1.56 6.58
N GLN A 67 0.44 1.65 5.82
CA GLN A 67 1.11 2.92 5.53
C GLN A 67 0.54 3.55 4.25
N ASN A 68 0.32 4.86 4.26
CA ASN A 68 -0.09 5.60 3.06
C ASN A 68 1.14 6.22 2.37
N HIS A 69 1.41 5.78 1.14
CA HIS A 69 2.50 6.26 0.29
C HIS A 69 2.02 7.09 -0.91
N GLU A 70 0.77 7.59 -0.93
CA GLU A 70 0.27 8.47 -2.00
C GLU A 70 1.19 9.67 -2.28
N ALA A 71 1.87 10.18 -1.25
CA ALA A 71 2.82 11.29 -1.37
C ALA A 71 4.09 10.92 -2.17
N ASP A 72 4.56 9.67 -2.07
CA ASP A 72 5.72 9.19 -2.82
C ASP A 72 5.42 9.16 -4.32
N TYR A 73 4.23 8.67 -4.68
CA TYR A 73 3.72 8.72 -6.06
C TYR A 73 3.55 10.16 -6.53
N GLN A 74 2.93 11.02 -5.73
CA GLN A 74 2.66 12.40 -6.11
C GLN A 74 3.95 13.17 -6.41
N ARG A 75 4.98 13.01 -5.58
CA ARG A 75 6.28 13.62 -5.78
C ARG A 75 6.89 13.25 -7.14
N ILE A 76 6.80 11.99 -7.56
CA ILE A 76 7.29 11.57 -8.87
C ILE A 76 6.41 12.09 -10.01
N ILE A 77 5.09 12.10 -9.83
CA ILE A 77 4.17 12.67 -10.82
C ILE A 77 4.52 14.14 -11.10
N ASP A 78 4.77 14.92 -10.06
CA ASP A 78 5.12 16.34 -10.19
C ASP A 78 6.46 16.50 -10.93
N GLN A 79 7.50 15.75 -10.52
CA GLN A 79 8.81 15.77 -11.17
C GLN A 79 8.76 15.38 -12.65
N LEU A 80 7.99 14.34 -12.99
CA LEU A 80 7.84 13.89 -14.38
C LEU A 80 6.99 14.87 -15.20
N THR A 81 6.02 15.53 -14.58
CA THR A 81 5.21 16.57 -15.24
C THR A 81 6.11 17.75 -15.62
N ASP A 82 6.95 18.23 -14.70
CA ASP A 82 7.90 19.30 -15.00
C ASP A 82 8.92 18.89 -16.07
N ALA A 83 9.44 17.66 -15.99
CA ALA A 83 10.37 17.14 -16.99
C ALA A 83 9.75 17.03 -18.40
N SER A 84 8.44 16.70 -18.47
CA SER A 84 7.71 16.59 -19.75
C SER A 84 7.63 17.91 -20.53
N VAL A 85 7.82 19.05 -19.86
CA VAL A 85 7.88 20.37 -20.51
C VAL A 85 9.13 20.52 -21.37
N ILE A 86 10.21 19.81 -21.02
CA ILE A 86 11.54 19.96 -21.64
C ILE A 86 11.83 18.84 -22.64
N GLY A 87 11.20 17.67 -22.49
CA GLY A 87 11.32 16.58 -23.46
C GLY A 87 10.36 15.43 -23.20
N ASP A 88 10.20 14.55 -24.20
CA ASP A 88 9.15 13.53 -24.19
C ASP A 88 9.55 12.18 -23.58
N SER A 89 10.84 12.03 -23.24
CA SER A 89 11.40 10.74 -22.84
C SER A 89 12.43 10.87 -21.72
N ALA A 90 12.42 9.90 -20.81
CA ALA A 90 13.43 9.74 -19.77
C ALA A 90 14.24 8.45 -20.00
N VAL A 91 15.49 8.44 -19.57
CA VAL A 91 16.31 7.23 -19.53
C VAL A 91 16.28 6.73 -18.10
N LEU A 92 15.64 5.58 -17.88
CA LEU A 92 15.52 4.97 -16.56
C LEU A 92 16.62 3.95 -16.33
N ASN A 93 17.20 3.96 -15.13
CA ASN A 93 18.01 2.86 -14.63
C ASN A 93 17.12 1.71 -14.11
N GLU A 94 17.74 0.60 -13.70
CA GLU A 94 17.04 -0.60 -13.23
C GLU A 94 16.13 -0.32 -12.01
N ALA A 95 16.61 0.41 -11.02
CA ALA A 95 15.83 0.73 -9.83
C ALA A 95 14.62 1.64 -10.14
N GLU A 96 14.79 2.59 -11.06
CA GLU A 96 13.71 3.43 -11.54
C GLU A 96 12.69 2.65 -12.37
N LEU A 97 13.14 1.69 -13.17
CA LEU A 97 12.26 0.79 -13.92
C LEU A 97 11.41 -0.05 -12.95
N GLU A 98 12.04 -0.64 -11.93
CA GLU A 98 11.33 -1.41 -10.90
C GLU A 98 10.27 -0.57 -10.17
N ALA A 99 10.63 0.63 -9.71
CA ALA A 99 9.69 1.46 -8.96
C ALA A 99 8.58 2.05 -9.84
N LEU A 100 8.93 2.62 -11.01
CA LEU A 100 8.02 3.46 -11.79
C LEU A 100 7.21 2.69 -12.83
N ILE A 101 7.71 1.54 -13.29
CA ILE A 101 7.03 0.69 -14.27
C ILE A 101 6.44 -0.55 -13.61
N LEU A 102 7.19 -1.20 -12.71
CA LEU A 102 6.75 -2.44 -12.06
C LEU A 102 6.05 -2.21 -10.71
N ASP A 103 5.91 -0.97 -10.25
CA ASP A 103 5.31 -0.61 -8.95
C ASP A 103 6.02 -1.28 -7.76
N ASN A 104 7.31 -1.60 -7.90
CA ASN A 104 8.10 -2.29 -6.89
C ASN A 104 8.92 -1.30 -6.07
N TRP A 105 8.24 -0.57 -5.19
CA TRP A 105 8.88 0.40 -4.31
C TRP A 105 9.61 -0.27 -3.14
N PRO A 106 10.61 0.40 -2.53
CA PRO A 106 11.26 -0.11 -1.31
C PRO A 106 10.28 -0.45 -0.19
N TRP A 107 9.22 0.37 -0.01
CA TRP A 107 8.17 0.17 0.99
C TRP A 107 7.13 -0.91 0.59
N SER A 108 7.07 -1.32 -0.68
CA SER A 108 6.03 -2.23 -1.19
C SER A 108 6.02 -3.59 -0.47
N ARG A 109 7.19 -4.07 -0.04
CA ARG A 109 7.32 -5.34 0.68
C ARG A 109 6.64 -5.28 2.05
N GLU A 110 6.87 -4.20 2.79
CA GLU A 110 6.25 -4.00 4.10
C GLU A 110 4.74 -3.83 3.96
N PHE A 111 4.30 -3.01 3.00
CA PHE A 111 2.88 -2.83 2.72
C PHE A 111 2.20 -4.16 2.38
N ARG A 112 2.79 -4.99 1.51
CA ARG A 112 2.29 -6.34 1.20
C ARG A 112 2.19 -7.25 2.43
N ASN A 113 3.16 -7.20 3.34
CA ASN A 113 3.11 -7.97 4.58
C ASN A 113 1.93 -7.52 5.46
N THR A 114 1.69 -6.22 5.54
CA THR A 114 0.53 -5.66 6.25
C THR A 114 -0.79 -6.05 5.58
N LEU A 115 -0.89 -6.02 4.25
CA LEU A 115 -2.08 -6.51 3.54
C LEU A 115 -2.38 -7.97 3.88
N ARG A 116 -1.36 -8.84 3.89
CA ARG A 116 -1.53 -10.26 4.24
C ARG A 116 -2.07 -10.45 5.66
N PHE A 117 -1.67 -9.61 6.61
CA PHE A 117 -2.23 -9.63 7.96
C PHE A 117 -3.76 -9.45 7.97
N TYR A 118 -4.28 -8.69 7.01
CA TYR A 118 -5.71 -8.44 6.82
C TYR A 118 -6.37 -9.36 5.78
N ASN A 119 -5.73 -10.48 5.42
CA ASN A 119 -6.18 -11.42 4.39
C ASN A 119 -6.38 -10.76 3.02
N MET A 120 -5.54 -9.78 2.69
CA MET A 120 -5.54 -9.05 1.43
C MET A 120 -4.26 -9.31 0.63
N THR A 121 -4.36 -9.08 -0.67
CA THR A 121 -3.30 -9.13 -1.68
C THR A 121 -3.38 -7.90 -2.58
N GLU A 122 -2.34 -7.65 -3.39
CA GLU A 122 -2.33 -6.53 -4.35
C GLU A 122 -3.38 -6.65 -5.45
N ASP A 123 -3.92 -7.86 -5.66
CA ASP A 123 -5.00 -8.17 -6.60
C ASP A 123 -6.38 -8.21 -5.93
N SER A 124 -6.45 -7.94 -4.62
CA SER A 124 -7.73 -7.96 -3.92
C SER A 124 -8.69 -6.95 -4.54
N PRO A 125 -9.91 -7.38 -4.91
CA PRO A 125 -10.84 -6.52 -5.63
C PRO A 125 -11.10 -5.27 -4.79
N CYS A 126 -10.76 -4.11 -5.35
CA CYS A 126 -11.18 -2.83 -4.81
C CYS A 126 -12.61 -2.63 -5.29
N GLU A 127 -13.59 -3.12 -4.53
CA GLU A 127 -14.99 -2.80 -4.82
C GLU A 127 -15.15 -1.27 -4.71
N PRO A 128 -15.79 -0.62 -5.70
CA PRO A 128 -16.06 0.80 -5.60
C PRO A 128 -17.03 1.04 -4.43
N ALA A 129 -16.64 1.94 -3.53
CA ALA A 129 -17.51 2.50 -2.49
C ALA A 129 -18.65 3.33 -3.11
#